data_AF-A0A4R1GC04-F1
#
_entry.id   AF-A0A4R1GC04-F1
#
_cell.length_a   1.000
_cell.length_b   1.000
_cell.length_c   1.000
_cell.angle_alpha   90.00
_cell.angle_beta   90.00
_cell.angle_gamma   90.00
#
_symmetry.space_group_name_H-M   'P 1'
#
loop_
_entity.id
_entity.type
_entity.pdbx_description
1 polymer ?
#
loop_
_entity_poly.entity_id
_entity_poly.type
_entity_poly.pdbx_seq_one_letter_code
_entity_poly.pdbx_strand_id
1 'polypeptide(L)'
;MTIKDFSKVTNIPYRSLQSYMRMERELSIDAAIKIANKLSVNLNWLLLGINERYLSNLNELSLSPDEIELLDLYRSTNDLGKRILQATSKTILDELK
;
A
#
# COMPACT_ATOMS: atom_id res chain seq x y z
N MET A 1 -12.50 1.55 18.29
CA MET A 1 -11.93 0.20 18.50
C MET A 1 -11.22 0.18 19.84
N THR A 2 -11.56 -0.74 20.75
CA THR A 2 -10.83 -0.88 22.03
C THR A 2 -9.62 -1.80 21.87
N ILE A 3 -8.66 -1.78 22.80
CA ILE A 3 -7.50 -2.70 22.78
C ILE A 3 -7.95 -4.17 22.87
N LYS A 4 -9.07 -4.45 23.55
CA LYS A 4 -9.68 -5.79 23.60
C LYS A 4 -10.19 -6.22 22.22
N ASP A 5 -10.82 -5.31 21.50
CA ASP A 5 -11.28 -5.59 20.12
C ASP A 5 -10.08 -5.80 19.19
N PHE A 6 -9.03 -4.98 19.34
CA PHE A 6 -7.79 -5.12 18.57
C PHE A 6 -7.09 -6.47 18.82
N SER A 7 -7.06 -6.92 20.08
CA SER A 7 -6.55 -8.23 20.47
C SER A 7 -7.28 -9.37 19.77
N LYS A 8 -8.61 -9.30 19.67
CA LYS A 8 -9.43 -10.29 18.96
C LYS A 8 -9.17 -10.27 17.45
N VAL A 9 -9.12 -9.08 16.85
CA VAL A 9 -8.93 -8.91 15.39
C VAL A 9 -7.54 -9.41 14.94
N THR A 10 -6.51 -9.05 15.69
CA THR A 10 -5.11 -9.38 15.36
C THR A 10 -4.67 -10.76 15.86
N ASN A 11 -5.48 -11.41 16.68
CA ASN A 11 -5.15 -12.64 17.39
C ASN A 11 -3.83 -12.53 18.19
N ILE A 12 -3.59 -11.34 18.75
CA ILE A 12 -2.45 -11.04 19.63
C ILE A 12 -2.99 -10.95 21.06
N PRO A 13 -2.35 -11.60 22.04
CA PRO A 13 -2.79 -11.52 23.43
C PRO A 13 -2.86 -10.07 23.93
N TYR A 14 -3.95 -9.73 24.62
CA TYR A 14 -4.17 -8.39 25.18
C TYR A 14 -2.99 -7.89 26.02
N ARG A 15 -2.38 -8.78 26.83
CA ARG A 15 -1.20 -8.43 27.63
C ARG A 15 0.00 -8.02 26.77
N SER A 16 0.26 -8.74 25.68
CA SER A 16 1.35 -8.42 24.75
C SER A 16 1.14 -7.06 24.10
N LEU A 17 -0.09 -6.79 23.63
CA LEU A 17 -0.44 -5.47 23.08
C LEU A 17 -0.26 -4.35 24.11
N GLN A 18 -0.63 -4.61 25.36
CA GLN A 18 -0.47 -3.63 26.43
C GLN A 18 1.02 -3.35 26.73
N SER A 19 1.87 -4.37 26.75
CA SER A 19 3.31 -4.20 26.92
C SER A 19 3.95 -3.46 25.73
N TYR A 20 3.49 -3.72 24.49
CA TYR A 20 3.95 -2.97 23.32
C TYR A 20 3.56 -1.49 23.41
N MET A 21 2.32 -1.18 23.81
CA MET A 21 1.86 0.20 23.98
C MET A 21 2.57 0.94 25.13
N ARG A 22 2.97 0.21 26.17
CA ARG A 22 3.74 0.75 27.29
C ARG A 22 5.25 0.82 27.01
N MET A 23 5.69 0.39 25.82
CA MET A 23 7.10 0.29 25.45
C MET A 23 7.93 -0.58 26.41
N GLU A 24 7.27 -1.45 27.20
CA GLU A 24 7.92 -2.41 28.10
C GLU A 24 8.58 -3.55 27.32
N ARG A 25 8.11 -3.79 26.09
CA ARG A 25 8.61 -4.81 25.18
C ARG A 25 8.57 -4.30 23.76
N GLU A 26 9.58 -4.64 22.97
CA GLU A 26 9.57 -4.40 21.52
C GLU A 26 8.56 -5.29 20.81
N LEU A 27 7.95 -4.74 19.75
CA LEU A 27 6.99 -5.44 18.91
C LEU A 27 7.69 -6.65 18.26
N SER A 28 7.17 -7.87 18.48
CA SER A 28 7.74 -9.04 17.82
C SER A 28 7.40 -9.04 16.33
N ILE A 29 8.29 -9.59 15.51
CA ILE A 29 8.08 -9.72 14.06
C ILE A 29 6.76 -10.48 13.77
N ASP A 30 6.46 -11.55 14.50
CA ASP A 30 5.20 -12.28 14.38
C ASP A 30 3.96 -11.43 14.68
N ALA A 31 4.05 -10.55 15.69
CA ALA A 31 2.97 -9.62 16.01
C ALA A 31 2.82 -8.56 14.91
N ALA A 32 3.93 -8.04 14.39
CA ALA A 32 3.92 -7.09 13.29
C ALA A 32 3.31 -7.68 12.01
N ILE A 33 3.65 -8.93 11.65
CA ILE A 33 3.07 -9.65 10.51
C ILE A 33 1.56 -9.86 10.70
N LYS A 34 1.13 -10.25 11.90
CA LYS A 34 -0.31 -10.42 12.20
C LYS A 34 -1.08 -9.10 12.06
N ILE A 35 -0.51 -7.99 12.55
CA ILE A 35 -1.10 -6.65 12.41
C ILE A 35 -1.17 -6.26 10.93
N ALA A 36 -0.06 -6.42 10.19
CA ALA A 36 0.02 -6.12 8.77
C ALA A 36 -1.04 -6.87 7.95
N ASN A 37 -1.16 -8.18 8.17
CA ASN A 37 -2.13 -9.01 7.46
C ASN A 37 -3.60 -8.72 7.83
N LYS A 38 -3.88 -8.42 9.10
CA LYS A 38 -5.26 -8.19 9.57
C LYS A 38 -5.79 -6.80 9.27
N LEU A 39 -4.90 -5.82 9.12
CA LEU A 39 -5.26 -4.44 8.81
C LEU A 39 -4.91 -4.03 7.37
N SER A 40 -4.35 -4.95 6.58
CA SER A 40 -3.86 -4.71 5.22
C SER A 40 -2.92 -3.49 5.14
N VAL A 41 -2.01 -3.37 6.13
CA VAL A 41 -1.04 -2.29 6.22
C VAL A 41 0.35 -2.75 5.81
N ASN A 42 1.15 -1.83 5.27
CA ASN A 42 2.51 -2.12 4.86
C ASN A 42 3.42 -2.34 6.08
N LEU A 43 4.17 -3.44 6.09
CA LEU A 43 5.08 -3.78 7.19
C LEU A 43 6.22 -2.76 7.34
N ASN A 44 6.73 -2.21 6.23
CA ASN A 44 7.77 -1.19 6.24
C ASN A 44 7.26 0.11 6.88
N TRP A 45 6.00 0.47 6.61
CA TRP A 45 5.37 1.61 7.28
C TRP A 45 5.20 1.32 8.78
N LEU A 46 4.75 0.12 9.14
CA LEU A 46 4.51 -0.26 10.53
C LEU A 46 5.79 -0.25 11.39
N LEU A 47 6.91 -0.71 10.83
CA LEU A 47 8.17 -0.87 11.58
C LEU A 47 9.09 0.34 11.47
N LEU A 48 9.17 0.98 10.31
CA LEU A 48 10.15 2.03 10.03
C LEU A 48 9.51 3.42 9.83
N GLY A 49 8.18 3.48 9.66
CA GLY A 49 7.49 4.73 9.31
C GLY A 49 7.73 5.20 7.88
N ILE A 50 8.22 4.30 7.01
CA ILE A 50 8.60 4.59 5.62
C ILE A 50 7.61 3.90 4.68
N ASN A 51 7.38 4.47 3.49
CA ASN A 51 6.41 4.03 2.47
C ASN A 51 4.94 4.31 2.85
N GLU A 52 4.04 3.93 1.94
CA GLU A 52 2.60 4.10 2.11
C GLU A 52 2.04 3.22 3.24
N ARG A 53 1.09 3.79 3.99
CA ARG A 53 0.49 3.16 5.17
C ARG A 53 -0.30 1.90 4.86
N TYR A 54 -1.07 1.95 3.79
CA TYR A 54 -1.91 0.84 3.36
C TYR A 54 -1.21 0.11 2.22
N LEU A 55 -1.42 -1.20 2.15
CA LEU A 55 -1.15 -1.91 0.90
C LEU A 55 -2.17 -1.36 -0.10
N SER A 56 -1.73 -0.49 -1.01
CA SER A 56 -2.51 -0.09 -2.17
C SER A 56 -3.05 -1.37 -2.81
N ASN A 57 -4.34 -1.40 -3.16
CA ASN A 57 -5.02 -2.60 -3.63
C ASN A 57 -4.13 -3.31 -4.67
N LEU A 58 -3.55 -4.46 -4.31
CA LEU A 58 -2.66 -5.21 -5.20
C LEU A 58 -3.38 -5.62 -6.50
N ASN A 59 -4.71 -5.63 -6.49
CA ASN A 59 -5.56 -5.84 -7.67
C ASN A 59 -5.56 -4.67 -8.67
N GLU A 60 -5.06 -3.48 -8.31
CA GLU A 60 -4.88 -2.35 -9.22
C GLU A 60 -3.41 -2.21 -9.71
N LEU A 61 -2.51 -3.07 -9.24
CA LEU A 61 -1.05 -2.91 -9.44
C LEU A 61 -0.38 -4.00 -10.27
N SER A 62 -1.08 -5.07 -10.68
CA SER A 62 -0.52 -5.97 -11.71
C SER A 62 -0.76 -5.35 -13.08
N LEU A 63 0.01 -4.30 -13.37
CA LEU A 63 0.08 -3.75 -14.72
C LEU A 63 0.50 -4.87 -15.66
N SER A 64 -0.19 -4.98 -16.79
CA SER A 64 0.24 -5.88 -17.86
C SER A 64 1.63 -5.46 -18.36
N PRO A 65 2.39 -6.36 -19.00
CA PRO A 65 3.67 -6.01 -19.61
C PRO A 65 3.57 -4.76 -20.51
N ASP A 66 2.47 -4.64 -21.26
CA ASP A 66 2.20 -3.52 -22.15
C ASP A 66 1.93 -2.21 -21.39
N GLU A 67 1.23 -2.28 -20.26
CA GLU A 67 0.98 -1.12 -19.40
C GLU A 67 2.26 -0.62 -18.72
N ILE A 68 3.17 -1.53 -18.35
CA ILE A 68 4.48 -1.20 -17.81
C ILE A 68 5.33 -0.50 -18.88
N GLU A 69 5.36 -1.05 -20.10
CA GLU A 69 6.09 -0.45 -21.23
C GLU A 69 5.57 0.96 -21.54
N LEU A 70 4.24 1.14 -21.53
CA LEU A 70 3.62 2.46 -21.74
C LEU A 70 4.02 3.46 -20.65
N LEU A 71 4.09 3.02 -19.39
CA LEU A 71 4.52 3.86 -18.27
C LEU A 71 6.00 4.26 -18.37
N ASP A 72 6.86 3.35 -18.80
CA ASP A 72 8.29 3.63 -19.01
C ASP A 72 8.50 4.61 -20.17
N LEU A 73 7.75 4.45 -21.27
CA LEU A 73 7.70 5.42 -22.35
C LEU A 73 7.22 6.79 -21.85
N TYR A 74 6.16 6.83 -21.03
CA TYR A 74 5.65 8.07 -20.45
C TYR A 74 6.64 8.74 -19.47
N ARG A 75 7.41 7.96 -18.71
CA ARG A 75 8.41 8.47 -17.76
C ARG A 75 9.66 9.01 -18.45
N SER A 76 10.05 8.44 -19.58
CA SER A 76 11.24 8.84 -20.35
C SER A 76 11.06 10.10 -21.20
N THR A 77 9.82 10.59 -21.36
CA THR A 77 9.50 11.78 -22.16
C THR A 77 9.46 13.08 -21.35
N ASN A 78 9.59 14.22 -22.05
CA ASN A 78 9.52 15.56 -21.48
C ASN A 78 8.06 15.99 -21.18
N ASP A 79 7.88 17.11 -20.48
CA ASP A 79 6.54 17.55 -20.06
C ASP A 79 5.59 17.84 -21.23
N LEU A 80 6.13 18.25 -22.38
CA LEU A 80 5.35 18.45 -23.59
C LEU A 80 4.87 17.12 -24.19
N GLY A 81 5.74 16.12 -24.26
CA GLY A 81 5.40 14.78 -24.74
C GLY A 81 4.40 14.08 -23.82
N LYS A 82 4.50 14.26 -22.50
CA LYS A 82 3.49 13.79 -21.53
C LYS A 82 2.11 14.38 -21.81
N ARG A 83 2.03 15.70 -22.05
CA ARG A 83 0.76 16.37 -22.39
C ARG A 83 0.16 15.85 -23.69
N ILE A 84 1.00 15.62 -24.71
CA ILE A 84 0.54 15.07 -25.99
C ILE A 84 -0.02 13.66 -25.78
N LEU A 85 0.73 12.77 -25.12
CA LEU A 85 0.29 11.40 -24.84
C LEU A 85 -1.05 11.38 -24.08
N GLN A 86 -1.22 12.27 -23.10
CA GLN A 86 -2.49 12.38 -22.37
C GLN A 86 -3.63 12.89 -23.25
N ALA A 87 -3.39 13.93 -24.05
CA ALA A 87 -4.39 14.50 -24.93
C ALA A 87 -4.84 13.50 -26.00
N THR A 88 -3.90 12.82 -26.66
CA THR A 88 -4.21 11.82 -27.68
C THR A 88 -4.95 10.63 -27.09
N SER A 89 -4.50 10.10 -25.95
CA SER A 89 -5.18 8.99 -25.28
C SER A 89 -6.62 9.36 -24.90
N LYS A 90 -6.85 10.60 -24.47
CA LYS A 90 -8.19 11.10 -24.14
C LYS A 90 -9.07 11.23 -25.39
N THR A 91 -8.56 11.81 -26.47
CA THR A 91 -9.29 11.94 -27.73
C THR A 91 -9.69 10.56 -28.28
N ILE A 92 -8.75 9.60 -28.28
CA ILE A 92 -9.01 8.23 -28.73
C ILE A 92 -10.10 7.58 -27.87
N LEU A 93 -10.06 7.77 -26.55
CA LEU A 93 -11.08 7.23 -25.65
C LEU A 93 -12.47 7.83 -25.91
N ASP A 94 -12.52 9.13 -26.20
CA ASP A 94 -13.77 9.84 -26.49
C ASP A 94 -14.37 9.44 -27.85
N GLU A 95 -13.55 9.05 -28.83
CA GLU A 95 -14.00 8.55 -30.14
C GLU A 95 -14.45 7.08 -30.13
N LEU A 96 -13.98 6.29 -29.17
CA LEU A 96 -14.27 4.86 -29.05
C LEU A 96 -15.47 4.53 -28.14
N LYS A 97 -16.09 5.54 -27.51
CA LYS A 97 -17.29 5.42 -26.67
C LYS A 97 -18.55 5.84 -27.40
#